data_AF-A0AAV1PDP7-F1
#
_entry.id   AF-A0AAV1PDP7-F1
#
_cell.length_a   1.000
_cell.length_b   1.000
_cell.length_c   1.000
_cell.angle_alpha   90.00
_cell.angle_beta   90.00
_cell.angle_gamma   90.00
#
_symmetry.space_group_name_H-M   'P 1'
#
loop_
_entity.id
_entity.type
_entity.pdbx_description
1 polymer ?
#
loop_
_entity_poly.entity_id
_entity_poly.type
_entity_poly.pdbx_seq_one_letter_code
_entity_poly.pdbx_strand_id
1 'polypeptide(L)'
;MAEEDVSLLTEDMKYSSGTLVPPEGLCGVSVLSCLLLACSYVGSLYVWRSDLPRDHPAVIKRRFTSVLIVSGLSPLFVWAWREFTGVRTVPSLLALMGIRFEGLIPAIVLPLLLTMVLFLGPLMQLAMDCPWSFMDGIRVAFDPWFWMLCFSDMRWLRNQVVAPLTEELVFRACMLPMLVPCTSPTTAIFTCPLFFGVAHFHHVIELLRFRQGTLSGIFLSAVFQFSYTAVFGAYTAFIFIRTGHLVGPVLCHSFCNYMGFPAISTAMEHPHRITVLSSYLLGVILFLFFLFPFTDPSFYGLPTPLPRNYDPIEGD
;
A
#
# COMPACT_ATOMS: atom_id res chain seq x y z
N MET A 1 -35.06 15.71 -47.07
CA MET A 1 -34.48 14.48 -46.47
C MET A 1 -32.96 14.57 -46.28
N ALA A 2 -32.35 15.77 -46.33
CA ALA A 2 -30.91 15.98 -46.11
C ALA A 2 -30.61 17.07 -45.07
N GLU A 3 -31.63 17.59 -44.38
CA GLU A 3 -31.47 18.61 -43.32
C GLU A 3 -31.69 18.05 -41.91
N GLU A 4 -32.31 16.88 -41.74
CA GLU A 4 -32.46 16.22 -40.42
C GLU A 4 -31.20 15.46 -39.97
N ASP A 5 -30.36 14.99 -40.91
CA ASP A 5 -29.11 14.26 -40.58
C ASP A 5 -28.00 15.20 -40.12
N VAL A 6 -28.02 16.47 -40.53
CA VAL A 6 -27.02 17.46 -40.10
C VAL A 6 -27.31 17.93 -38.67
N SER A 7 -28.58 18.00 -38.25
CA SER A 7 -28.93 18.35 -36.87
C SER A 7 -28.50 17.29 -35.86
N LEU A 8 -28.61 16.00 -36.22
CA LEU A 8 -28.21 14.88 -35.37
C LEU A 8 -26.69 14.81 -35.14
N LEU A 9 -25.90 15.14 -36.18
CA LEU A 9 -24.44 15.23 -36.07
C LEU A 9 -23.97 16.47 -35.28
N THR A 10 -24.72 17.58 -35.32
CA THR A 10 -24.42 18.76 -34.48
C THR A 10 -24.85 18.63 -33.02
N GLU A 11 -25.80 17.76 -32.68
CA GLU A 11 -26.13 17.46 -31.27
C GLU A 11 -25.08 16.55 -30.62
N ASP A 12 -24.56 15.54 -31.34
CA ASP A 12 -23.47 14.68 -30.84
C ASP A 12 -22.13 15.44 -30.68
N MET A 13 -21.95 16.56 -31.39
CA MET A 13 -20.76 17.42 -31.27
C MET A 13 -20.85 18.49 -30.17
N LYS A 14 -21.98 18.59 -29.44
CA LYS A 14 -22.13 19.58 -28.36
C LYS A 14 -21.90 19.03 -26.95
N TYR A 15 -21.51 17.76 -26.82
CA TYR A 15 -21.19 17.13 -25.54
C TYR A 15 -19.74 16.64 -25.47
N SER A 16 -18.77 17.52 -25.71
CA SER A 16 -17.38 17.24 -25.35
C SER A 16 -16.63 18.54 -25.03
N SER A 17 -17.15 19.27 -24.04
CA SER A 17 -16.31 20.18 -23.27
C SER A 17 -16.02 19.47 -21.95
N GLY A 18 -14.84 18.87 -21.88
CA GLY A 18 -14.42 17.92 -20.85
C GLY A 18 -14.21 18.55 -19.48
N THR A 19 -15.31 18.86 -18.80
CA THR A 19 -15.38 18.98 -17.35
C THR A 19 -16.36 17.92 -16.88
N LEU A 20 -15.84 16.74 -16.52
CA LEU A 20 -16.61 15.72 -15.80
C LEU A 20 -17.05 16.35 -14.48
N VAL A 21 -18.25 16.91 -14.45
CA VAL A 21 -18.96 17.15 -13.19
C VAL A 21 -19.10 15.76 -12.57
N PRO A 22 -18.45 15.48 -11.43
CA PRO A 22 -18.62 14.19 -10.77
C PRO A 22 -20.13 14.01 -10.53
N PRO A 23 -20.72 12.85 -10.86
CA PRO A 23 -22.14 12.62 -10.64
C PRO A 23 -22.48 12.99 -9.19
N GLU A 24 -23.62 13.65 -8.97
CA GLU A 24 -24.02 14.07 -7.63
C GLU A 24 -23.89 12.89 -6.66
N GLY A 25 -23.05 13.05 -5.62
CA GLY A 25 -22.77 11.99 -4.66
C GLY A 25 -21.59 11.05 -4.96
N LEU A 26 -20.78 11.26 -6.00
CA LEU A 26 -19.57 10.45 -6.29
C LEU A 26 -18.67 10.29 -5.06
N CYS A 27 -18.37 11.40 -4.38
CA CYS A 27 -17.55 11.38 -3.17
C CYS A 27 -18.20 10.52 -2.07
N GLY A 28 -19.51 10.66 -1.88
CA GLY A 28 -20.27 9.89 -0.88
C GLY A 28 -20.25 8.40 -1.17
N VAL A 29 -20.50 8.00 -2.43
CA VAL A 29 -20.43 6.59 -2.86
C VAL A 29 -19.01 6.04 -2.69
N SER A 30 -17.99 6.81 -3.08
CA SER A 30 -16.59 6.38 -2.98
C SER A 30 -16.15 6.17 -1.53
N VAL A 31 -16.46 7.13 -0.65
CA VAL A 31 -16.18 7.04 0.79
C VAL A 31 -16.95 5.89 1.42
N LEU A 32 -18.22 5.71 1.09
CA LEU A 32 -19.04 4.60 1.58
C LEU A 32 -18.47 3.24 1.13
N SER A 33 -18.11 3.09 -0.14
CA SER A 33 -17.49 1.86 -0.66
C SER A 33 -16.16 1.56 0.04
N CYS A 34 -15.32 2.57 0.28
CA CYS A 34 -14.07 2.41 1.02
C CYS A 34 -14.33 2.00 2.48
N LEU A 35 -15.32 2.60 3.14
CA LEU A 35 -15.66 2.29 4.52
C LEU A 35 -16.22 0.86 4.64
N LEU A 36 -17.12 0.46 3.75
CA LEU A 36 -17.65 -0.91 3.69
C LEU A 36 -16.52 -1.92 3.44
N LEU A 37 -15.60 -1.61 2.52
CA LEU A 37 -14.47 -2.47 2.22
C LEU A 37 -13.54 -2.60 3.44
N ALA A 38 -13.19 -1.49 4.11
CA ALA A 38 -12.38 -1.50 5.34
C ALA A 38 -13.03 -2.32 6.46
N CYS A 39 -14.33 -2.11 6.69
CA CYS A 39 -15.10 -2.86 7.69
C CYS A 39 -15.19 -4.35 7.35
N SER A 40 -15.37 -4.71 6.07
CA SER A 40 -15.40 -6.11 5.64
C SER A 40 -14.05 -6.79 5.86
N TYR A 41 -12.94 -6.10 5.59
CA TYR A 41 -11.59 -6.60 5.80
C TYR A 41 -11.30 -6.84 7.28
N VAL A 42 -11.54 -5.84 8.13
CA VAL A 42 -11.34 -5.97 9.59
C VAL A 42 -12.30 -6.99 10.18
N GLY A 43 -13.57 -6.98 9.78
CA GLY A 43 -14.58 -7.94 10.22
C GLY A 43 -14.20 -9.39 9.91
N SER A 44 -13.54 -9.63 8.78
CA SER A 44 -13.07 -10.96 8.37
C SER A 44 -12.13 -11.62 9.39
N LEU A 45 -11.36 -10.82 10.15
CA LEU A 45 -10.44 -11.29 11.19
C LEU A 45 -11.17 -11.86 12.42
N TYR A 46 -12.43 -11.47 12.62
CA TYR A 46 -13.24 -11.80 13.79
C TYR A 46 -14.38 -12.80 13.51
N VAL A 47 -14.55 -13.22 12.25
CA VAL A 47 -15.54 -14.26 11.86
C VAL A 47 -15.38 -15.52 12.70
N TRP A 48 -14.13 -15.91 12.98
CA TRP A 48 -13.80 -17.08 13.76
C TRP A 48 -13.51 -16.70 15.21
N ARG A 49 -14.51 -16.78 16.09
CA ARG A 49 -14.29 -16.63 17.53
C ARG A 49 -13.37 -17.73 18.04
N SER A 50 -12.36 -17.35 18.82
CA SER A 50 -11.45 -18.27 19.48
C SER A 50 -10.99 -17.66 20.80
N ASP A 51 -10.84 -18.50 21.81
CA ASP A 51 -10.24 -18.16 23.11
C ASP A 51 -8.71 -18.32 23.10
N LEU A 52 -8.14 -18.79 21.98
CA LEU A 52 -6.70 -18.94 21.81
C LEU A 52 -6.03 -17.62 21.40
N PRO A 53 -4.75 -17.41 21.76
CA PRO A 53 -3.97 -16.27 21.30
C PRO A 53 -3.89 -16.19 19.78
N ARG A 54 -3.81 -14.97 19.22
CA ARG A 54 -3.74 -14.71 17.77
C ARG A 54 -2.62 -15.44 17.04
N ASP A 55 -1.51 -15.69 17.74
CA ASP A 55 -0.30 -16.31 17.19
C ASP A 55 -0.34 -17.84 17.26
N HIS A 56 -1.49 -18.42 17.65
CA HIS A 56 -1.74 -19.85 17.58
C HIS A 56 -1.99 -20.28 16.12
N PRO A 57 -1.34 -21.35 15.62
CA PRO A 57 -1.38 -21.72 14.20
C PRO A 57 -2.80 -21.99 13.65
N ALA A 58 -3.69 -22.56 14.47
CA ALA A 58 -5.08 -22.76 14.09
C ALA A 58 -5.86 -21.45 13.88
N VAL A 59 -5.57 -20.41 14.68
CA VAL A 59 -6.19 -19.08 14.55
C VAL A 59 -5.64 -18.38 13.32
N ILE A 60 -4.33 -18.47 13.08
CA ILE A 60 -3.67 -17.93 11.88
C ILE A 60 -4.30 -18.50 10.61
N LYS A 61 -4.44 -19.84 10.50
CA LYS A 61 -5.03 -20.47 9.31
C LYS A 61 -6.46 -20.01 9.04
N ARG A 62 -7.31 -19.93 10.07
CA ARG A 62 -8.71 -19.50 9.92
C ARG A 62 -8.82 -18.02 9.50
N ARG A 63 -8.03 -17.15 10.13
CA ARG A 63 -7.97 -15.72 9.78
C ARG A 63 -7.38 -15.50 8.39
N PHE A 64 -6.38 -16.30 7.98
CA PHE A 64 -5.87 -16.27 6.61
C PHE A 64 -6.95 -16.58 5.60
N THR A 65 -7.70 -17.67 5.81
CA THR A 65 -8.75 -18.05 4.87
C THR A 65 -9.80 -16.95 4.72
N SER A 66 -10.26 -16.35 5.81
CA SER A 66 -11.25 -15.26 5.73
C SER A 66 -10.70 -14.00 5.08
N VAL A 67 -9.47 -13.60 5.42
CA VAL A 67 -8.81 -12.42 4.82
C VAL A 67 -8.56 -12.62 3.33
N LEU A 68 -8.11 -13.80 2.91
CA LEU A 68 -7.89 -14.12 1.49
C LEU A 68 -9.21 -14.12 0.71
N ILE A 69 -10.30 -14.64 1.28
CA ILE A 69 -11.63 -14.58 0.65
C ILE A 69 -12.07 -13.12 0.45
N VAL A 70 -12.03 -12.30 1.51
CA VAL A 70 -12.45 -10.89 1.42
C VAL A 70 -11.54 -10.11 0.46
N SER A 71 -10.25 -10.38 0.47
CA SER A 71 -9.28 -9.75 -0.45
C SER A 71 -9.54 -10.15 -1.90
N GLY A 72 -9.85 -11.43 -2.16
CA GLY A 72 -10.22 -11.91 -3.49
C GLY A 72 -11.56 -11.37 -4.00
N LEU A 73 -12.48 -11.01 -3.10
CA LEU A 73 -13.75 -10.36 -3.44
C LEU A 73 -13.63 -8.82 -3.56
N SER A 74 -12.55 -8.21 -3.05
CA SER A 74 -12.36 -6.76 -3.07
C SER A 74 -12.38 -6.11 -4.47
N PRO A 75 -11.91 -6.74 -5.58
CA PRO A 75 -12.08 -6.18 -6.93
C PRO A 75 -13.55 -5.97 -7.32
N LEU A 76 -14.47 -6.75 -6.76
CA LEU A 76 -15.91 -6.60 -7.02
C LEU A 76 -16.45 -5.27 -6.48
N PHE A 77 -15.87 -4.73 -5.40
CA PHE A 77 -16.24 -3.41 -4.88
C PHE A 77 -15.85 -2.31 -5.88
N VAL A 78 -14.66 -2.42 -6.47
CA VAL A 78 -14.18 -1.47 -7.49
C VAL A 78 -15.04 -1.57 -8.75
N TRP A 79 -15.38 -2.79 -9.18
CA TRP A 79 -16.27 -3.03 -10.30
C TRP A 79 -17.67 -2.44 -10.05
N ALA A 80 -18.30 -2.77 -8.92
CA ALA A 80 -19.63 -2.27 -8.58
C ALA A 80 -19.65 -0.74 -8.44
N TRP A 81 -18.61 -0.15 -7.83
CA TRP A 81 -18.44 1.30 -7.77
C TRP A 81 -18.33 1.92 -9.18
N ARG A 82 -17.58 1.30 -10.10
CA ARG A 82 -17.43 1.77 -11.48
C ARG A 82 -18.76 1.75 -12.23
N GLU A 83 -19.52 0.67 -12.12
CA GLU A 83 -20.84 0.54 -12.75
C GLU A 83 -21.84 1.56 -12.18
N PHE A 84 -21.85 1.74 -10.86
CA PHE A 84 -22.79 2.66 -10.20
C PHE A 84 -22.50 4.13 -10.48
N THR A 85 -21.21 4.49 -10.55
CA THR A 85 -20.78 5.88 -10.75
C THR A 85 -20.68 6.27 -12.23
N GLY A 86 -20.70 5.30 -13.15
CA GLY A 86 -20.54 5.54 -14.58
C GLY A 86 -19.17 6.12 -14.97
N VAL A 87 -18.18 6.09 -14.07
CA VAL A 87 -16.84 6.63 -14.32
C VAL A 87 -16.17 5.81 -15.41
N ARG A 88 -16.10 6.37 -16.61
CA ARG A 88 -15.42 5.77 -17.76
C ARG A 88 -13.91 5.91 -17.58
N THR A 89 -13.30 4.87 -17.03
CA THR A 89 -11.84 4.70 -17.06
C THR A 89 -11.42 4.05 -18.38
N VAL A 90 -10.44 4.64 -19.07
CA VAL A 90 -9.78 4.03 -20.23
C VAL A 90 -9.06 2.71 -19.87
N PRO A 91 -8.38 2.59 -18.70
CA PRO A 91 -7.79 1.32 -18.26
C PRO A 91 -8.82 0.21 -17.97
N SER A 92 -8.41 -1.05 -18.16
CA SER A 92 -9.14 -2.21 -17.63
C SER A 92 -9.19 -2.20 -16.10
N LEU A 93 -10.11 -2.97 -15.49
CA LEU A 93 -10.23 -3.08 -14.04
C LEU A 93 -8.90 -3.50 -13.38
N LEU A 94 -8.20 -4.48 -13.98
CA LEU A 94 -6.90 -4.94 -13.49
C LEU A 94 -5.82 -3.86 -13.59
N ALA A 95 -5.80 -3.11 -14.70
CA ALA A 95 -4.86 -2.00 -14.87
C ALA A 95 -5.14 -0.87 -13.87
N LEU A 96 -6.40 -0.58 -13.57
CA LEU A 96 -6.80 0.39 -12.54
C LEU A 96 -6.32 -0.02 -11.14
N MET A 97 -6.30 -1.32 -10.87
CA MET A 97 -5.77 -1.93 -9.65
C MET A 97 -4.24 -2.06 -9.64
N GLY A 98 -3.54 -1.58 -10.68
CA GLY A 98 -2.10 -1.68 -10.81
C GLY A 98 -1.57 -3.10 -11.07
N ILE A 99 -2.41 -3.98 -11.61
CA ILE A 99 -2.05 -5.33 -12.05
C ILE A 99 -1.81 -5.29 -13.56
N ARG A 100 -0.55 -5.06 -13.94
CA ARG A 100 -0.09 -4.98 -15.34
C ARG A 100 1.39 -5.37 -15.47
N PHE A 101 1.78 -5.76 -16.69
CA PHE A 101 3.15 -6.22 -16.99
C PHE A 101 4.08 -5.12 -17.52
N GLU A 102 3.55 -4.14 -18.25
CA GLU A 102 4.33 -2.98 -18.70
C GLU A 102 4.84 -2.21 -17.48
N GLY A 103 6.15 -1.91 -17.42
CA GLY A 103 6.75 -1.23 -16.27
C GLY A 103 6.98 -2.10 -15.03
N LEU A 104 6.72 -3.41 -15.09
CA LEU A 104 6.78 -4.28 -13.91
C LEU A 104 8.18 -4.37 -13.27
N ILE A 105 9.24 -4.46 -14.08
CA ILE A 105 10.62 -4.54 -13.58
C ILE A 105 11.01 -3.27 -12.79
N PRO A 106 10.87 -2.04 -13.32
CA PRO A 106 11.13 -0.85 -12.53
C PRO A 106 10.21 -0.76 -11.30
N ALA A 107 8.96 -1.21 -11.39
CA ALA A 107 8.02 -1.24 -10.24
C ALA A 107 8.46 -2.16 -9.10
N ILE A 108 9.20 -3.22 -9.42
CA ILE A 108 9.81 -4.11 -8.44
C ILE A 108 11.07 -3.47 -7.85
N VAL A 109 11.94 -2.92 -8.71
CA VAL A 109 13.30 -2.54 -8.33
C VAL A 109 13.36 -1.16 -7.67
N LEU A 110 12.81 -0.12 -8.31
CA LEU A 110 13.04 1.27 -7.91
C LEU A 110 12.34 1.63 -6.59
N PRO A 111 11.05 1.28 -6.35
CA PRO A 111 10.42 1.54 -5.06
C PRO A 111 11.05 0.76 -3.90
N LEU A 112 11.46 -0.49 -4.15
CA LEU A 112 12.14 -1.28 -3.14
C LEU A 112 13.51 -0.69 -2.80
N LEU A 113 14.29 -0.29 -3.81
CA LEU A 113 15.57 0.38 -3.62
C LEU A 113 15.41 1.70 -2.86
N LEU A 114 14.40 2.51 -3.21
CA LEU A 114 14.07 3.74 -2.48
C LEU A 114 13.78 3.46 -1.00
N THR A 115 13.04 2.39 -0.71
CA THR A 115 12.74 1.97 0.66
C THR A 115 14.00 1.48 1.38
N MET A 116 14.88 0.73 0.70
CA MET A 116 16.17 0.33 1.26
C MET A 116 17.07 1.53 1.55
N VAL A 117 17.07 2.57 0.72
CA VAL A 117 17.78 3.83 0.96
C VAL A 117 17.25 4.52 2.23
N LEU A 118 15.93 4.58 2.41
CA LEU A 118 15.32 5.10 3.65
C LEU A 118 15.78 4.30 4.88
N PHE A 119 15.94 2.99 4.73
CA PHE A 119 16.40 2.06 5.77
C PHE A 119 17.93 1.86 5.81
N LEU A 120 18.72 2.74 5.20
CA LEU A 120 20.17 2.62 5.16
C LEU A 120 20.78 2.49 6.57
N GLY A 121 20.24 3.20 7.55
CA GLY A 121 20.64 3.12 8.95
C GLY A 121 20.50 1.71 9.55
N PRO A 122 19.28 1.17 9.64
CA PRO A 122 19.04 -0.21 10.07
C PRO A 122 19.82 -1.27 9.28
N LEU A 123 19.97 -1.09 7.96
CA LEU A 123 20.76 -2.00 7.13
C LEU A 123 22.25 -1.97 7.48
N MET A 124 22.80 -0.78 7.74
CA MET A 124 24.18 -0.62 8.19
C MET A 124 24.39 -1.27 9.55
N GLN A 125 23.45 -1.10 10.48
CA GLN A 125 23.51 -1.74 11.79
C GLN A 125 23.50 -3.27 11.64
N LEU A 126 22.59 -3.82 10.84
CA LEU A 126 22.52 -5.27 10.58
C LEU A 126 23.82 -5.80 9.95
N ALA A 127 24.41 -5.06 9.00
CA ALA A 127 25.67 -5.43 8.36
C ALA A 127 26.88 -5.39 9.31
N MET A 128 26.86 -4.51 10.32
CA MET A 128 27.90 -4.43 11.35
C MET A 128 27.76 -5.52 12.41
N ASP A 129 26.53 -5.78 12.87
CA ASP A 129 26.23 -6.79 13.89
C ASP A 129 26.42 -8.21 13.35
N CYS A 130 26.07 -8.42 12.08
CA CYS A 130 26.19 -9.68 11.36
C CYS A 130 27.02 -9.44 10.09
N PRO A 131 28.36 -9.55 10.14
CA PRO A 131 29.22 -9.39 8.97
C PRO A 131 29.07 -10.59 8.03
N TRP A 132 27.95 -10.63 7.31
CA TRP A 132 27.74 -11.60 6.25
C TRP A 132 28.59 -11.19 5.08
N SER A 133 29.35 -12.13 4.52
CA SER A 133 29.91 -11.88 3.20
C SER A 133 28.77 -11.80 2.19
N PHE A 134 28.96 -11.02 1.12
CA PHE A 134 28.01 -10.99 0.01
C PHE A 134 27.68 -12.40 -0.51
N MET A 135 28.67 -13.31 -0.47
CA MET A 135 28.50 -14.71 -0.85
C MET A 135 27.59 -15.48 0.12
N ASP A 136 27.60 -15.18 1.41
CA ASP A 136 26.69 -15.79 2.38
C ASP A 136 25.25 -15.36 2.14
N GLY A 137 25.04 -14.08 1.80
CA GLY A 137 23.74 -13.57 1.37
C GLY A 137 23.22 -14.28 0.12
N ILE A 138 24.07 -14.45 -0.91
CA ILE A 138 23.72 -15.22 -2.11
C ILE A 138 23.39 -16.67 -1.75
N ARG A 139 24.18 -17.33 -0.90
CA ARG A 139 23.94 -18.71 -0.50
C ARG A 139 22.57 -18.87 0.15
N VAL A 140 22.21 -17.99 1.09
CA VAL A 140 20.89 -18.03 1.73
C VAL A 140 19.77 -17.73 0.73
N ALA A 141 19.97 -16.77 -0.18
CA ALA A 141 18.98 -16.43 -1.21
C ALA A 141 18.67 -17.61 -2.14
N PHE A 142 19.63 -18.48 -2.40
CA PHE A 142 19.46 -19.66 -3.26
C PHE A 142 19.30 -20.99 -2.49
N ASP A 143 19.32 -20.98 -1.16
CA ASP A 143 19.17 -22.20 -0.36
C ASP A 143 17.69 -22.64 -0.32
N PRO A 144 17.31 -23.76 -1.00
CA PRO A 144 15.93 -24.22 -1.01
C PRO A 144 15.44 -24.64 0.38
N TRP A 145 16.33 -25.09 1.25
CA TRP A 145 15.98 -25.54 2.60
C TRP A 145 15.58 -24.36 3.48
N PHE A 146 16.33 -23.26 3.43
CA PHE A 146 15.98 -22.01 4.10
C PHE A 146 14.57 -21.55 3.70
N TRP A 147 14.28 -21.47 2.40
CA TRP A 147 12.96 -21.06 1.93
C TRP A 147 11.85 -22.04 2.30
N MET A 148 12.12 -23.35 2.27
CA MET A 148 11.17 -24.36 2.75
C MET A 148 10.79 -24.12 4.22
N LEU A 149 11.76 -23.80 5.08
CA LEU A 149 11.51 -23.47 6.49
C LEU A 149 10.70 -22.18 6.62
N CYS A 150 11.03 -21.13 5.88
CA CYS A 150 10.26 -19.88 5.85
C CYS A 150 8.81 -20.10 5.42
N PHE A 151 8.57 -20.86 4.35
CA PHE A 151 7.22 -21.17 3.87
C PHE A 151 6.45 -22.12 4.79
N SER A 152 7.16 -22.92 5.59
CA SER A 152 6.55 -23.78 6.61
C SER A 152 6.14 -22.99 7.86
N ASP A 153 6.79 -21.86 8.14
CA ASP A 153 6.42 -20.97 9.25
C ASP A 153 5.25 -20.07 8.87
N MET A 154 4.09 -20.37 9.47
CA MET A 154 2.86 -19.62 9.28
C MET A 154 2.96 -18.15 9.72
N ARG A 155 3.83 -17.82 10.69
CA ARG A 155 4.03 -16.43 11.14
C ARG A 155 4.86 -15.65 10.13
N TRP A 156 5.91 -16.28 9.60
CA TRP A 156 6.69 -15.70 8.52
C TRP A 156 5.82 -15.46 7.30
N LEU A 157 5.05 -16.47 6.87
CA LEU A 157 4.14 -16.35 5.73
C LEU A 157 3.09 -15.24 5.94
N ARG A 158 2.55 -15.09 7.16
CA ARG A 158 1.65 -13.97 7.52
C ARG A 158 2.33 -12.64 7.25
N ASN A 159 3.46 -12.43 7.91
CA ASN A 159 4.08 -11.11 8.04
C ASN A 159 4.75 -10.69 6.72
N GLN A 160 5.27 -11.65 5.96
CA GLN A 160 6.11 -11.37 4.79
C GLN A 160 5.35 -11.46 3.46
N VAL A 161 4.24 -12.22 3.40
CA VAL A 161 3.53 -12.46 2.14
C VAL A 161 2.06 -12.09 2.25
N VAL A 162 1.31 -12.75 3.13
CA VAL A 162 -0.16 -12.65 3.16
C VAL A 162 -0.60 -11.24 3.56
N ALA A 163 -0.14 -10.73 4.70
CA ALA A 163 -0.55 -9.41 5.18
C ALA A 163 -0.13 -8.28 4.21
N PRO A 164 1.13 -8.19 3.75
CA PRO A 164 1.52 -7.21 2.74
C PRO A 164 0.65 -7.26 1.48
N LEU A 165 0.43 -8.47 0.93
CA LEU A 165 -0.35 -8.64 -0.30
C LEU A 165 -1.80 -8.21 -0.11
N THR A 166 -2.47 -8.69 0.94
CA THR A 166 -3.91 -8.45 1.14
C THR A 166 -4.19 -7.02 1.57
N GLU A 167 -3.33 -6.44 2.40
CA GLU A 167 -3.46 -5.05 2.84
C GLU A 167 -3.22 -4.08 1.70
N GLU A 168 -2.16 -4.24 0.91
CA GLU A 168 -1.94 -3.34 -0.23
C GLU A 168 -2.99 -3.55 -1.34
N LEU A 169 -3.47 -4.78 -1.57
CA LEU A 169 -4.56 -5.03 -2.52
C LEU A 169 -5.83 -4.26 -2.13
N VAL A 170 -6.27 -4.41 -0.88
CA VAL A 170 -7.52 -3.82 -0.40
C VAL A 170 -7.39 -2.31 -0.25
N PHE A 171 -6.35 -1.82 0.41
CA PHE A 171 -6.25 -0.40 0.76
C PHE A 171 -5.59 0.45 -0.34
N ARG A 172 -4.82 -0.12 -1.27
CA ARG A 172 -4.18 0.67 -2.35
C ARG A 172 -4.84 0.37 -3.68
N ALA A 173 -4.79 -0.88 -4.12
CA ALA A 173 -5.32 -1.25 -5.43
C ALA A 173 -6.85 -1.12 -5.54
N CYS A 174 -7.61 -1.30 -4.47
CA CYS A 174 -9.06 -1.12 -4.50
C CYS A 174 -9.51 0.28 -4.06
N MET A 175 -9.04 0.79 -2.91
CA MET A 175 -9.54 2.07 -2.37
C MET A 175 -9.04 3.31 -3.13
N LEU A 176 -7.76 3.38 -3.52
CA LEU A 176 -7.23 4.59 -4.17
C LEU A 176 -7.94 4.90 -5.49
N PRO A 177 -8.20 3.93 -6.39
CA PRO A 177 -8.98 4.20 -7.60
C PRO A 177 -10.38 4.76 -7.38
N MET A 178 -11.01 4.42 -6.25
CA MET A 178 -12.33 4.97 -5.89
C MET A 178 -12.21 6.39 -5.31
N LEU A 179 -11.13 6.70 -4.58
CA LEU A 179 -10.94 8.00 -3.91
C LEU A 179 -10.33 9.08 -4.80
N VAL A 180 -9.45 8.72 -5.74
CA VAL A 180 -8.74 9.68 -6.60
C VAL A 180 -9.71 10.54 -7.43
N PRO A 181 -10.75 9.98 -8.09
CA PRO A 181 -11.69 10.75 -8.90
C PRO A 181 -12.49 11.80 -8.12
N CYS A 182 -12.59 11.67 -6.80
CA CYS A 182 -13.44 12.52 -5.97
C CYS A 182 -12.66 13.52 -5.08
N THR A 183 -11.37 13.29 -4.82
CA THR A 183 -10.56 14.13 -3.91
C THR A 183 -9.30 14.75 -4.50
N SER A 184 -8.83 14.29 -5.67
CA SER A 184 -7.47 14.46 -6.23
C SER A 184 -6.43 13.44 -5.72
N PRO A 185 -5.36 13.19 -6.49
CA PRO A 185 -4.34 12.20 -6.13
C PRO A 185 -3.60 12.53 -4.83
N THR A 186 -3.22 13.80 -4.63
CA THR A 186 -2.51 14.24 -3.44
C THR A 186 -3.37 14.06 -2.19
N THR A 187 -4.64 14.45 -2.26
CA THR A 187 -5.58 14.26 -1.15
C THR A 187 -5.81 12.77 -0.88
N ALA A 188 -5.95 11.94 -1.91
CA ALA A 188 -6.11 10.49 -1.77
C ALA A 188 -4.91 9.84 -1.05
N ILE A 189 -3.67 10.29 -1.32
CA ILE A 189 -2.44 9.81 -0.65
C ILE A 189 -2.51 9.98 0.86
N PHE A 190 -3.07 11.08 1.36
CA PHE A 190 -3.14 11.36 2.80
C PHE A 190 -4.44 10.89 3.45
N THR A 191 -5.54 10.79 2.70
CA THR A 191 -6.85 10.38 3.25
C THR A 191 -7.04 8.87 3.27
N CYS A 192 -6.62 8.14 2.23
CA CYS A 192 -6.75 6.69 2.16
C CYS A 192 -6.06 5.96 3.34
N PRO A 193 -4.85 6.35 3.78
CA PRO A 193 -4.20 5.73 4.93
C PRO A 193 -4.94 5.92 6.25
N LEU A 194 -5.89 6.86 6.37
CA LEU A 194 -6.70 7.00 7.57
C LEU A 194 -7.62 5.81 7.76
N PHE A 195 -8.21 5.26 6.69
CA PHE A 195 -8.97 4.01 6.75
C PHE A 195 -8.09 2.84 7.19
N PHE A 196 -6.86 2.78 6.67
CA PHE A 196 -5.86 1.77 7.03
C PHE A 196 -5.40 1.89 8.50
N GLY A 197 -5.11 3.11 8.97
CA GLY A 197 -4.72 3.37 10.35
C GLY A 197 -5.85 3.07 11.33
N VAL A 198 -7.10 3.46 11.01
CA VAL A 198 -8.27 3.15 11.84
C VAL A 198 -8.48 1.63 11.92
N ALA A 199 -8.29 0.91 10.82
CA ALA A 199 -8.38 -0.55 10.82
C ALA A 199 -7.42 -1.20 11.82
N HIS A 200 -6.27 -0.60 12.13
CA HIS A 200 -5.29 -1.12 13.09
C HIS A 200 -5.67 -0.92 14.56
N PHE A 201 -6.67 -0.10 14.90
CA PHE A 201 -7.16 0.00 16.29
C PHE A 201 -7.71 -1.33 16.81
N HIS A 202 -8.03 -2.28 15.94
CA HIS A 202 -8.43 -3.63 16.34
C HIS A 202 -7.36 -4.34 17.20
N HIS A 203 -6.07 -3.99 17.05
CA HIS A 203 -5.00 -4.48 17.92
C HIS A 203 -5.06 -3.92 19.35
N VAL A 204 -5.57 -2.71 19.52
CA VAL A 204 -5.78 -2.08 20.84
C VAL A 204 -6.85 -2.85 21.61
N ILE A 205 -7.93 -3.25 20.93
CA ILE A 205 -8.99 -4.09 21.51
C ILE A 205 -8.40 -5.41 22.02
N GLU A 206 -7.44 -5.98 21.29
CA GLU A 206 -6.76 -7.23 21.67
C GLU A 206 -5.85 -7.05 22.89
N LEU A 207 -5.05 -5.98 22.94
CA LEU A 207 -4.21 -5.63 24.10
C LEU A 207 -5.05 -5.43 25.37
N LEU A 208 -6.19 -4.74 25.25
CA LEU A 208 -7.15 -4.56 26.34
C LEU A 208 -7.78 -5.88 26.77
N ARG A 209 -8.16 -6.74 25.81
CA ARG A 209 -8.79 -8.04 26.09
C ARG A 209 -7.87 -8.99 26.85
N PHE A 210 -6.58 -9.01 26.52
CA PHE A 210 -5.59 -9.87 27.19
C PHE A 210 -4.86 -9.19 28.36
N ARG A 211 -5.27 -7.96 28.76
CA ARG A 211 -4.67 -7.16 29.84
C ARG A 211 -3.14 -7.02 29.74
N GLN A 212 -2.61 -6.88 28.53
CA GLN A 212 -1.18 -6.75 28.29
C GLN A 212 -0.75 -5.27 28.36
N GLY A 213 -0.51 -4.76 29.57
CA GLY A 213 0.08 -3.44 29.81
C GLY A 213 -0.79 -2.47 30.63
N THR A 214 -0.23 -1.30 30.95
CA THR A 214 -0.95 -0.20 31.62
C THR A 214 -1.85 0.52 30.61
N LEU A 215 -2.92 1.18 31.09
CA LEU A 215 -3.80 1.97 30.20
C LEU A 215 -3.04 3.06 29.43
N SER A 216 -2.08 3.72 30.09
CA SER A 216 -1.21 4.71 29.44
C SER A 216 -0.31 4.08 28.38
N GLY A 217 0.25 2.89 28.63
CA GLY A 217 1.06 2.16 27.66
C GLY A 217 0.25 1.68 26.45
N ILE A 218 -0.98 1.20 26.68
CA ILE A 218 -1.89 0.78 25.62
C ILE A 218 -2.30 1.98 24.75
N PHE A 219 -2.62 3.13 25.37
CA PHE A 219 -2.93 4.36 24.64
C PHE A 219 -1.74 4.84 23.80
N LEU A 220 -0.54 4.88 24.38
CA LEU A 220 0.67 5.29 23.66
C LEU A 220 0.97 4.35 22.48
N SER A 221 0.82 3.05 22.69
CA SER A 221 0.95 2.03 21.63
C SER A 221 -0.06 2.26 20.51
N ALA A 222 -1.32 2.57 20.84
CA ALA A 222 -2.37 2.87 19.87
C ALA A 222 -2.03 4.11 19.00
N VAL A 223 -1.60 5.21 19.64
CA VAL A 223 -1.23 6.44 18.94
C VAL A 223 -0.02 6.22 18.04
N PHE A 224 0.99 5.52 18.55
CA PHE A 224 2.18 5.18 17.77
C PHE A 224 1.81 4.30 16.57
N GLN A 225 1.03 3.25 16.78
CA GLN A 225 0.59 2.34 15.73
C GLN A 225 -0.22 3.06 14.66
N PHE A 226 -1.19 3.90 15.05
CA PHE A 226 -1.97 4.69 14.12
C PHE A 226 -1.08 5.64 13.30
N SER A 227 -0.22 6.41 13.97
CA SER A 227 0.62 7.42 13.30
C SER A 227 1.61 6.77 12.35
N TYR A 228 2.27 5.70 12.80
CA TYR A 228 3.24 4.95 12.00
C TYR A 228 2.57 4.29 10.78
N THR A 229 1.44 3.61 10.98
CA THR A 229 0.71 2.96 9.87
C THR A 229 0.12 3.97 8.90
N ALA A 230 -0.29 5.16 9.36
CA ALA A 230 -0.76 6.24 8.49
C ALA A 230 0.38 6.81 7.63
N VAL A 231 1.56 7.06 8.20
CA VAL A 231 2.74 7.55 7.45
C VAL A 231 3.20 6.51 6.44
N PHE A 232 3.37 5.26 6.88
CA PHE A 232 3.70 4.14 5.99
C PHE A 232 2.66 4.01 4.88
N GLY A 233 1.38 4.13 5.23
CA GLY A 233 0.31 4.02 4.27
C GLY A 233 0.28 5.15 3.24
N ALA A 234 0.65 6.37 3.63
CA ALA A 234 0.81 7.49 2.72
C ALA A 234 1.99 7.24 1.76
N TYR A 235 3.09 6.68 2.27
CA TYR A 235 4.23 6.30 1.43
C TYR A 235 3.86 5.24 0.38
N THR A 236 3.17 4.15 0.75
CA THR A 236 2.77 3.13 -0.22
C THR A 236 1.68 3.63 -1.17
N ALA A 237 0.78 4.50 -0.72
CA ALA A 237 -0.18 5.19 -1.60
C ALA A 237 0.53 6.10 -2.62
N PHE A 238 1.55 6.84 -2.19
CA PHE A 238 2.40 7.63 -3.09
C PHE A 238 3.08 6.75 -4.14
N ILE A 239 3.72 5.64 -3.74
CA ILE A 239 4.31 4.69 -4.70
C ILE A 239 3.25 4.18 -5.67
N PHE A 240 2.08 3.75 -5.18
CA PHE A 240 1.03 3.21 -6.03
C PHE A 240 0.54 4.24 -7.07
N ILE A 241 0.29 5.48 -6.68
CA ILE A 241 -0.19 6.53 -7.60
C ILE A 241 0.88 6.89 -8.63
N ARG A 242 2.15 6.96 -8.23
CA ARG A 242 3.25 7.35 -9.11
C ARG A 242 3.66 6.26 -10.09
N THR A 243 3.66 5.00 -9.65
CA THR A 243 4.08 3.85 -10.46
C THR A 243 2.94 3.17 -11.19
N GLY A 244 1.70 3.28 -10.68
CA GLY A 244 0.56 2.52 -11.21
C GLY A 244 0.73 1.01 -11.07
N HIS A 245 1.46 0.54 -10.05
CA HIS A 245 1.70 -0.87 -9.81
C HIS A 245 1.45 -1.26 -8.36
N LEU A 246 0.76 -2.39 -8.15
CA LEU A 246 0.55 -2.97 -6.83
C LEU A 246 1.82 -3.64 -6.27
N VAL A 247 2.68 -4.19 -7.13
CA VAL A 247 3.85 -4.96 -6.70
C VAL A 247 4.84 -4.13 -5.89
N GLY A 248 5.05 -2.86 -6.24
CA GLY A 248 5.96 -1.96 -5.55
C GLY A 248 5.56 -1.77 -4.08
N PRO A 249 4.34 -1.26 -3.79
CA PRO A 249 3.77 -1.20 -2.44
C PRO A 249 3.89 -2.51 -1.65
N VAL A 250 3.53 -3.65 -2.26
CA VAL A 250 3.58 -4.97 -1.58
C VAL A 250 5.01 -5.31 -1.16
N LEU A 251 5.99 -5.13 -2.04
CA LEU A 251 7.39 -5.44 -1.72
C LEU A 251 7.98 -4.47 -0.68
N CYS A 252 7.66 -3.18 -0.78
CA CYS A 252 8.04 -2.20 0.23
C CYS A 252 7.44 -2.55 1.60
N HIS A 253 6.19 -3.01 1.62
CA HIS A 253 5.52 -3.47 2.84
C HIS A 253 6.22 -4.71 3.42
N SER A 254 6.44 -5.76 2.63
CA SER A 254 7.17 -6.95 3.08
C SER A 254 8.54 -6.59 3.66
N PHE A 255 9.30 -5.72 2.98
CA PHE A 255 10.59 -5.23 3.47
C PHE A 255 10.48 -4.48 4.80
N CYS A 256 9.53 -3.56 4.94
CA CYS A 256 9.29 -2.85 6.20
C CYS A 256 8.87 -3.80 7.33
N ASN A 257 8.09 -4.84 7.04
CA ASN A 257 7.71 -5.86 8.03
C ASN A 257 8.90 -6.72 8.46
N TYR A 258 9.86 -6.97 7.57
CA TYR A 258 11.11 -7.64 7.90
C TYR A 258 12.03 -6.77 8.76
N MET A 259 12.27 -5.52 8.36
CA MET A 259 13.16 -4.59 9.07
C MET A 259 12.59 -4.11 10.41
N GLY A 260 11.27 -3.98 10.50
CA GLY A 260 10.59 -3.43 11.66
C GLY A 260 10.84 -1.94 11.87
N PHE A 261 10.41 -1.42 13.02
CA PHE A 261 10.66 -0.02 13.36
C PHE A 261 12.14 0.20 13.68
N PRO A 262 12.78 1.25 13.14
CA PRO A 262 14.20 1.49 13.37
C PRO A 262 14.53 1.65 14.87
N ALA A 263 15.38 0.77 15.41
CA ALA A 263 15.73 0.73 16.82
C ALA A 263 16.81 1.76 17.19
N ILE A 264 16.46 3.05 17.13
CA ILE A 264 17.40 4.18 17.36
C ILE A 264 18.10 4.08 18.73
N SER A 265 17.41 3.58 19.77
CA SER A 265 18.02 3.35 21.09
C SER A 265 19.22 2.40 21.00
N THR A 266 19.07 1.27 20.30
CA THR A 266 20.16 0.32 20.10
C THR A 266 21.28 0.91 19.24
N ALA A 267 20.94 1.74 18.25
CA ALA A 267 21.93 2.45 17.43
C ALA A 267 22.79 3.44 18.27
N MET A 268 22.22 4.06 19.30
CA MET A 268 22.96 4.96 20.20
C MET A 268 23.96 4.22 21.11
N GLU A 269 23.63 2.98 21.47
CA GLU A 269 24.46 2.10 22.30
C GLU A 269 25.51 1.33 21.49
N HIS A 270 25.41 1.35 20.16
CA HIS A 270 26.28 0.58 19.27
C HIS A 270 27.75 1.04 19.35
N PRO A 271 28.74 0.13 19.31
CA PRO A 271 30.17 0.48 19.35
C PRO A 271 30.60 1.48 18.25
N HIS A 272 29.97 1.38 17.08
CA HIS A 272 30.16 2.28 15.93
C HIS A 272 29.01 3.29 15.76
N ARG A 273 28.43 3.78 16.87
CA ARG A 273 27.26 4.69 16.88
C ARG A 273 27.35 5.87 15.92
N ILE A 274 28.52 6.49 15.72
CA ILE A 274 28.65 7.65 14.82
C ILE A 274 28.37 7.23 13.38
N THR A 275 28.97 6.12 12.92
CA THR A 275 28.73 5.58 11.58
C THR A 275 27.28 5.17 11.40
N VAL A 276 26.72 4.44 12.37
CA VAL A 276 25.31 4.01 12.32
C VAL A 276 24.38 5.23 12.28
N LEU A 277 24.47 6.16 13.22
CA LEU A 277 23.61 7.36 13.24
C LEU A 277 23.81 8.24 11.99
N SER A 278 25.03 8.37 11.47
CA SER A 278 25.27 9.08 10.21
C SER A 278 24.58 8.40 9.03
N SER A 279 24.52 7.07 9.01
CA SER A 279 23.83 6.31 7.95
C SER A 279 22.30 6.41 8.05
N TYR A 280 21.73 6.57 9.26
CA TYR A 280 20.32 6.93 9.44
C TYR A 280 20.01 8.29 8.80
N LEU A 281 20.80 9.31 9.12
CA LEU A 281 20.60 10.66 8.58
C LEU A 281 20.81 10.69 7.06
N LEU A 282 21.87 10.04 6.58
CA LEU A 282 22.16 9.93 5.17
C LEU A 282 21.03 9.22 4.41
N GLY A 283 20.47 8.13 4.96
CA GLY A 283 19.34 7.42 4.38
C GLY A 283 18.12 8.32 4.16
N VAL A 284 17.78 9.16 5.15
CA VAL A 284 16.68 10.13 5.04
C VAL A 284 16.98 11.19 3.98
N ILE A 285 18.19 11.75 3.96
CA ILE A 285 18.58 12.77 2.98
C ILE A 285 18.51 12.21 1.56
N LEU A 286 19.10 11.03 1.33
CA LEU A 286 19.08 10.37 0.04
C LEU A 286 17.66 9.96 -0.38
N PHE A 287 16.84 9.50 0.57
CA PHE A 287 15.43 9.20 0.30
C PHE A 287 14.70 10.43 -0.25
N LEU A 288 14.85 11.60 0.39
CA LEU A 288 14.23 12.84 -0.10
C LEU A 288 14.74 13.23 -1.49
N PHE A 289 16.01 13.01 -1.77
CA PHE A 289 16.62 13.31 -3.06
C PHE A 289 16.13 12.37 -4.17
N PHE A 290 15.96 11.08 -3.87
CA PHE A 290 15.55 10.04 -4.82
C PHE A 290 14.04 9.79 -4.87
N LEU A 291 13.24 10.39 -3.97
CA LEU A 291 11.80 10.16 -3.87
C LEU A 291 11.08 10.36 -5.21
N PHE A 292 11.31 11.49 -5.88
CA PHE A 292 10.69 11.78 -7.18
C PHE A 292 11.42 11.10 -8.36
N PRO A 293 12.77 11.12 -8.44
CA PRO A 293 13.49 10.43 -9.52
C PRO A 293 13.15 8.93 -9.62
N PHE A 294 13.11 8.21 -8.50
CA PHE A 294 12.82 6.78 -8.53
C PHE A 294 11.33 6.48 -8.69
N THR A 295 10.46 7.46 -8.56
CA THR A 295 9.01 7.31 -8.79
C THR A 295 8.52 8.12 -9.98
N ASP A 296 9.39 8.38 -10.96
CA ASP A 296 9.00 9.03 -12.21
C ASP A 296 8.12 8.09 -13.06
N PRO A 297 6.86 8.47 -13.38
CA PRO A 297 5.93 7.67 -14.16
C PRO A 297 6.48 7.17 -15.50
N SER A 298 7.43 7.89 -16.10
CA SER A 298 8.03 7.54 -17.39
C SER A 298 8.72 6.16 -17.36
N PHE A 299 9.22 5.71 -16.22
CA PHE A 299 9.82 4.37 -16.08
C PHE A 299 8.79 3.25 -16.05
N TYR A 300 7.52 3.55 -15.75
CA TYR A 300 6.51 2.55 -15.47
C TYR A 300 5.51 2.36 -16.62
N GLY A 301 5.58 3.15 -17.69
CA GLY A 301 4.63 3.07 -18.81
C GLY A 301 3.23 3.62 -18.48
N LEU A 302 2.39 3.80 -19.49
CA LEU A 302 1.02 4.32 -19.36
C LEU A 302 0.04 3.19 -18.97
N PRO A 303 -1.14 3.47 -18.38
CA PRO A 303 -1.62 4.72 -17.79
C PRO A 303 -1.50 4.63 -16.26
N THR A 304 -0.85 5.63 -15.66
CA THR A 304 -1.06 5.95 -14.25
C THR A 304 -2.57 6.05 -13.98
N PRO A 305 -3.08 5.70 -12.78
CA PRO A 305 -4.50 5.77 -12.42
C PRO A 305 -5.09 7.20 -12.40
N LEU A 306 -4.44 8.13 -13.09
CA LEU A 306 -4.80 9.53 -13.20
C LEU A 306 -5.64 9.74 -14.47
N PRO A 307 -6.84 10.35 -14.35
CA PRO A 307 -7.52 10.93 -15.49
C PRO A 307 -6.57 11.91 -16.19
N ARG A 308 -6.53 11.85 -17.53
CA ARG A 308 -5.55 12.51 -18.41
C ARG A 308 -5.73 14.04 -18.54
N ASN A 309 -5.97 14.77 -17.44
CA ASN A 309 -6.29 16.21 -17.44
C ASN A 309 -5.30 17.07 -16.63
N TYR A 310 -4.01 16.72 -16.59
CA TYR A 310 -2.98 17.54 -15.92
C TYR A 310 -1.68 17.61 -16.72
N ASP A 311 -1.77 17.77 -18.05
CA ASP A 311 -0.64 18.29 -18.81
C ASP A 311 -0.71 19.82 -18.76
N PRO A 312 0.33 20.53 -18.27
CA PRO A 312 0.43 21.95 -18.50
C PRO A 312 0.52 22.16 -20.00
N ILE A 313 -0.36 23.01 -20.53
CA ILE A 313 -0.26 23.53 -21.89
C ILE A 313 1.16 24.08 -22.05
N GLU A 314 1.98 23.42 -22.89
CA GLU A 314 3.17 24.04 -23.45
C GLU A 314 2.69 25.29 -24.18
N GLY A 315 2.98 26.45 -23.59
CA GLY A 315 2.70 27.74 -24.19
C GLY A 315 3.67 28.01 -25.34
N ASP A 316 3.07 28.48 -26.44
CA ASP A 316 3.71 29.12 -27.60
C ASP A 316 4.87 30.09 -27.24
#